data_AF-A0A2M7SQU0-F1
#
_entry.id   AF-A0A2M7SQU0-F1
#
_cell.length_a   1.000
_cell.length_b   1.000
_cell.length_c   1.000
_cell.angle_alpha   90.00
_cell.angle_beta   90.00
_cell.angle_gamma   90.00
#
_symmetry.space_group_name_H-M   'P 1'
#
loop_
_entity.id
_entity.type
_entity.pdbx_description
1 polymer ?
#
loop_
_entity_poly.entity_id
_entity_poly.type
_entity_poly.pdbx_seq_one_letter_code
_entity_poly.pdbx_strand_id
1 'polypeptide(L)'
;AADTTGDLDRDLSDQKAALIADVATGPSPTGGLVALEEAIGQPTWIYVVLPDQPWRIAVGAVYSYYEFPVPAANRMTDEEWQAQIEAGANPPHPDWTSLFIAP
;
A
#
# COMPACT_ATOMS: atom_id res chain seq x y z
N ALA A 1 -23.28 -3.82 3.16
CA ALA A 1 -23.88 -2.77 4.00
C ALA A 1 -23.62 -3.16 5.44
N ALA A 2 -22.76 -2.42 6.14
CA ALA A 2 -22.59 -2.60 7.57
C ALA A 2 -23.76 -1.89 8.26
N ASP A 3 -24.42 -2.60 9.17
CA ASP A 3 -25.52 -2.16 10.01
C ASP A 3 -24.96 -1.21 11.09
N THR A 4 -25.41 0.05 11.11
CA THR A 4 -24.80 1.16 11.88
C THR A 4 -25.60 1.55 13.13
N THR A 5 -26.31 0.62 13.77
CA THR A 5 -27.14 0.97 14.94
C THR A 5 -27.10 -0.07 16.07
N GLY A 6 -25.94 -0.26 16.71
CA GLY A 6 -25.82 -1.06 17.93
C GLY A 6 -24.65 -0.63 18.82
N ASP A 7 -24.72 -0.94 20.13
CA ASP A 7 -23.74 -0.59 21.19
C ASP A 7 -22.29 -1.09 20.97
N LEU A 8 -22.01 -1.69 19.81
CA LEU A 8 -20.71 -2.14 19.32
C LEU A 8 -20.20 -1.31 18.13
N ASP A 9 -20.90 -0.22 17.80
CA ASP A 9 -20.56 0.72 16.73
C ASP A 9 -19.27 1.48 17.12
N ARG A 10 -18.14 0.82 16.87
CA ARG A 10 -16.82 1.41 17.02
C ARG A 10 -16.61 2.30 15.81
N ASP A 11 -16.15 3.53 16.06
CA ASP A 11 -15.63 4.37 15.01
C ASP A 11 -14.44 3.66 14.35
N LEU A 12 -14.64 3.20 13.11
CA LEU A 12 -13.63 2.52 12.30
C LEU A 12 -12.95 3.47 11.31
N SER A 13 -13.23 4.79 11.37
CA SER A 13 -12.62 5.75 10.44
C SER A 13 -11.09 5.78 10.56
N ASP A 14 -10.58 5.41 11.74
CA ASP A 14 -9.14 5.31 12.06
C ASP A 14 -8.54 3.92 11.74
N GLN A 15 -9.35 2.96 11.25
CA GLN A 15 -8.88 1.62 10.87
C GLN A 15 -8.68 1.49 9.37
N LYS A 16 -7.93 2.42 8.78
CA LYS A 16 -7.60 2.34 7.36
C LYS A 16 -6.50 1.32 7.12
N ALA A 17 -6.62 0.59 6.00
CA ALA A 17 -5.64 -0.42 5.60
C ALA A 17 -4.28 0.18 5.20
N ALA A 18 -4.27 1.43 4.74
CA ALA A 18 -3.08 2.08 4.22
C ALA A 18 -2.16 2.53 5.35
N LEU A 19 -0.95 1.99 5.37
CA LEU A 19 0.11 2.25 6.35
C LEU A 19 1.42 2.53 5.62
N ILE A 20 2.28 3.34 6.22
CA ILE A 20 3.58 3.75 5.67
C ILE A 20 4.67 3.72 6.74
N ALA A 21 5.90 3.41 6.34
CA ALA A 21 7.06 3.49 7.22
C ALA A 21 8.35 3.76 6.43
N ASP A 22 9.25 4.53 7.03
CA ASP A 22 10.60 4.67 6.52
C ASP A 22 11.48 3.49 6.95
N VAL A 23 12.18 2.88 6.00
CA VAL A 23 13.00 1.67 6.25
C VAL A 23 14.50 1.95 6.18
N ALA A 24 14.90 3.05 5.52
CA ALA A 24 16.30 3.42 5.36
C ALA A 24 16.46 4.94 5.15
N THR A 25 17.63 5.48 5.50
CA THR A 25 18.01 6.87 5.22
C THR A 25 19.41 6.92 4.64
N GLY A 26 19.60 7.70 3.58
CA GLY A 26 20.90 7.81 2.90
C GLY A 26 21.05 9.08 2.06
N PRO A 27 22.27 9.33 1.54
CA PRO A 27 22.52 10.45 0.65
C PRO A 27 21.86 10.23 -0.72
N SER A 28 21.27 11.29 -1.28
CA SER A 28 20.78 11.26 -2.67
C SER A 28 21.92 11.53 -3.66
N PRO A 29 21.89 10.95 -4.88
CA PRO A 29 22.83 11.28 -5.96
C PRO A 29 22.90 12.78 -6.29
N THR A 30 21.82 13.53 -6.05
CA THR A 30 21.75 14.98 -6.30
C THR A 30 22.12 15.83 -5.08
N GLY A 31 22.59 15.21 -4.00
CA GLY A 31 22.85 15.85 -2.71
C GLY A 31 21.61 15.87 -1.79
N GLY A 32 21.86 16.06 -0.49
CA GLY A 32 20.83 15.97 0.56
C GLY A 32 20.64 14.54 1.08
N LEU A 33 19.76 14.40 2.08
CA LEU A 33 19.36 13.11 2.65
C LEU A 33 17.95 12.74 2.19
N VAL A 34 17.78 11.50 1.80
CA VAL A 34 16.49 10.89 1.46
C VAL A 34 16.19 9.75 2.41
N ALA A 35 14.91 9.56 2.73
CA ALA A 35 14.38 8.38 3.38
C ALA A 35 13.69 7.51 2.32
N LEU A 36 13.83 6.19 2.44
CA LEU A 36 13.07 5.24 1.63
C LEU A 36 11.80 4.88 2.40
N GLU A 37 10.65 5.25 1.84
CA GLU A 37 9.33 4.90 2.36
C GLU A 37 8.86 3.59 1.72
N GLU A 38 8.37 2.68 2.54
CA GLU A 38 7.59 1.52 2.11
C GLU A 38 6.17 1.65 2.63
N ALA A 39 5.19 1.39 1.77
CA ALA A 39 3.79 1.58 2.12
C ALA A 39 2.89 0.50 1.53
N ILE A 40 1.78 0.25 2.22
CA ILE A 40 0.65 -0.51 1.71
C ILE A 40 -0.53 0.43 1.44
N GLY A 41 -1.34 0.09 0.44
CA GLY A 41 -2.55 0.83 0.10
C GLY A 41 -3.82 0.03 0.35
N GLN A 42 -4.81 0.23 -0.51
CA GLN A 42 -6.09 -0.47 -0.41
C GLN A 42 -5.94 -1.97 -0.69
N PRO A 43 -6.78 -2.83 -0.09
CA PRO A 43 -6.87 -4.22 -0.47
C PRO A 43 -7.15 -4.36 -1.97
N THR A 44 -6.45 -5.29 -2.61
CA THR A 44 -6.58 -5.64 -4.02
C THR A 44 -6.66 -7.16 -4.20
N TRP A 45 -6.96 -7.60 -5.41
CA TRP A 45 -7.12 -9.01 -5.74
C TRP A 45 -5.81 -9.64 -6.16
N ILE A 46 -5.51 -10.82 -5.61
CA ILE A 46 -4.53 -11.75 -6.17
C ILE A 46 -5.25 -12.89 -6.87
N TYR A 47 -4.72 -13.30 -8.01
CA TYR A 47 -5.16 -14.47 -8.77
C TYR A 47 -4.02 -15.49 -8.81
N VAL A 48 -4.29 -16.72 -8.39
CA VAL A 48 -3.30 -17.80 -8.34
C VAL A 48 -3.82 -19.01 -9.11
N VAL A 49 -3.04 -19.48 -10.08
CA VAL A 49 -3.33 -20.77 -10.73
C VAL A 49 -2.89 -21.89 -9.79
N LEU A 50 -3.83 -22.75 -9.40
CA LEU A 50 -3.56 -23.86 -8.50
C LEU A 50 -2.74 -24.95 -9.21
N PRO A 51 -1.78 -25.60 -8.50
CA PRO A 51 -0.87 -26.58 -9.09
C PRO A 51 -1.51 -27.97 -9.23
N ASP A 52 -2.77 -28.05 -9.65
CA ASP A 52 -3.53 -29.29 -9.80
C ASP A 52 -4.36 -29.34 -11.10
N GLN A 53 -4.87 -30.54 -11.42
CA GLN A 53 -5.74 -30.78 -12.57
C GLN A 53 -7.15 -31.18 -12.11
N PRO A 54 -8.22 -30.65 -12.73
CA PRO A 54 -8.19 -29.59 -13.75
C PRO A 54 -7.69 -28.26 -13.17
N TRP A 55 -7.06 -27.41 -14.00
CA TRP A 55 -6.58 -26.10 -13.54
C TRP A 55 -7.71 -25.26 -12.96
N ARG A 56 -7.44 -24.65 -11.80
CA ARG A 56 -8.36 -23.77 -11.10
C ARG A 56 -7.66 -22.47 -10.76
N ILE A 57 -8.44 -21.39 -10.70
CA ILE A 57 -7.97 -20.08 -10.22
C ILE A 57 -8.48 -19.90 -8.79
N ALA A 58 -7.56 -19.70 -7.86
CA ALA A 58 -7.88 -19.17 -6.54
C ALA A 58 -7.83 -17.64 -6.59
N VAL A 59 -8.81 -17.01 -5.94
CA VAL A 59 -8.90 -15.55 -5.81
C VAL A 59 -8.78 -15.23 -4.32
N GLY A 60 -7.91 -14.28 -3.98
CA GLY A 60 -7.70 -13.84 -2.61
C GLY A 60 -7.51 -12.34 -2.53
N ALA A 61 -7.55 -11.81 -1.30
CA ALA A 61 -7.22 -10.42 -1.03
C ALA A 61 -5.75 -10.30 -0.61
N VAL A 62 -5.07 -9.29 -1.14
CA VAL A 62 -3.73 -8.83 -0.74
C VAL A 62 -3.74 -7.31 -0.64
N TYR A 63 -2.64 -6.68 -0.24
CA TYR A 63 -2.52 -5.22 -0.26
C TYR A 63 -1.71 -4.76 -1.47
N SER A 64 -2.05 -3.60 -2.03
CA SER A 64 -1.18 -2.92 -2.98
C SER A 64 0.10 -2.43 -2.29
N TYR A 65 1.25 -2.52 -2.95
CA TYR A 65 2.55 -2.16 -2.38
C TYR A 65 3.17 -0.96 -3.09
N TYR A 66 3.85 -0.10 -2.33
CA TYR A 66 4.54 1.09 -2.81
C TYR A 66 5.90 1.22 -2.13
N GLU A 67 6.90 1.67 -2.88
CA GLU A 67 8.26 1.93 -2.39
C GLU A 67 8.79 3.14 -3.15
N PHE A 68 9.15 4.20 -2.43
CA PHE A 68 9.61 5.44 -3.06
C PHE A 68 10.46 6.30 -2.11
N PRO A 69 11.43 7.06 -2.65
CA PRO A 69 12.24 7.97 -1.83
C PRO A 69 11.51 9.30 -1.59
N VAL A 70 11.66 9.84 -0.38
CA VAL A 70 11.25 11.20 0.00
C VAL A 70 12.44 11.96 0.59
N PRO A 71 12.49 13.31 0.55
CA PRO A 71 13.45 14.05 1.36
C PRO A 71 13.34 13.63 2.83
N ALA A 72 14.45 13.44 3.53
CA ALA A 72 14.41 12.94 4.91
C ALA A 72 13.63 13.86 5.88
N ALA A 73 13.48 15.15 5.56
CA ALA A 73 12.65 16.07 6.34
C ALA A 73 11.13 15.88 6.11
N ASN A 74 10.75 15.11 5.09
CA ASN A 74 9.38 14.88 4.64
C ASN A 74 9.00 13.39 4.82
N ARG A 75 9.50 12.74 5.88
CA ARG A 75 9.01 11.41 6.26
C ARG A 75 7.52 11.48 6.50
N MET A 76 6.80 10.48 6.02
CA MET A 76 5.35 10.51 6.02
C MET A 76 4.75 9.92 7.29
N THR A 77 3.59 10.44 7.70
CA THR A 77 2.70 9.74 8.64
C THR A 77 1.65 8.91 7.89
N ASP A 78 1.00 7.98 8.61
CA ASP A 78 -0.11 7.21 8.06
C ASP A 78 -1.25 8.10 7.55
N GLU A 79 -1.56 9.20 8.23
CA GLU A 79 -2.63 10.14 7.83
C GLU A 79 -2.28 10.87 6.52
N GLU A 80 -1.03 11.29 6.35
CA GLU A 80 -0.55 11.93 5.12
C GLU A 80 -0.60 10.94 3.95
N TRP A 81 -0.18 9.71 4.18
CA TRP A 81 -0.24 8.64 3.19
C TRP A 81 -1.67 8.28 2.79
N GLN A 82 -2.57 8.13 3.77
CA GLN A 82 -3.98 7.87 3.54
C GLN A 82 -4.63 8.98 2.71
N ALA A 83 -4.35 10.25 3.02
CA ALA A 83 -4.85 11.39 2.25
C ALA A 83 -4.33 11.37 0.80
N GLN A 84 -3.07 10.99 0.57
CA GLN A 84 -2.50 10.86 -0.77
C GLN A 84 -3.17 9.75 -1.58
N ILE A 85 -3.45 8.60 -0.96
CA ILE A 85 -4.17 7.48 -1.58
C ILE A 85 -5.61 7.88 -1.94
N GLU A 86 -6.32 8.55 -1.03
CA GLU A 86 -7.68 9.04 -1.27
C GLU A 86 -7.75 10.06 -2.41
N ALA A 87 -6.71 10.87 -2.57
CA ALA A 87 -6.58 11.82 -3.66
C ALA A 87 -6.21 11.17 -5.02
N GLY A 88 -5.89 9.87 -5.05
CA GLY A 88 -5.39 9.20 -6.25
C GLY A 88 -4.02 9.71 -6.71
N ALA A 89 -3.25 10.29 -5.79
CA ALA A 89 -1.92 10.86 -6.02
C ALA A 89 -0.81 9.90 -5.59
N ASN A 90 -1.12 8.61 -5.43
CA ASN A 90 -0.15 7.60 -5.04
C ASN A 90 0.95 7.44 -6.11
N PRO A 91 2.19 7.15 -5.70
CA PRO A 91 3.27 6.87 -6.63
C PRO A 91 2.99 5.59 -7.44
N PRO A 92 3.70 5.39 -8.56
CA PRO A 92 3.63 4.14 -9.29
C PRO A 92 4.11 2.97 -8.41
N HIS A 93 3.66 1.76 -8.76
CA HIS A 93 4.22 0.56 -8.14
C HIS A 93 5.70 0.40 -8.52
N PRO A 94 6.52 -0.23 -7.65
CA PRO A 94 7.92 -0.47 -7.96
C PRO A 94 8.08 -1.33 -9.22
N ASP A 95 9.04 -0.99 -10.08
CA ASP A 95 9.20 -1.61 -11.41
C ASP A 95 9.29 -3.13 -11.36
N TRP A 96 9.90 -3.70 -10.31
CA TRP A 96 10.08 -5.15 -10.15
C TRP A 96 8.74 -5.91 -9.98
N THR A 97 7.67 -5.21 -9.58
CA THR A 97 6.33 -5.80 -9.44
C THR A 97 5.62 -6.05 -10.77
N SER A 98 6.12 -5.44 -11.86
CA SER A 98 5.58 -5.63 -13.22
C SER A 98 5.61 -7.07 -13.72
N LEU A 99 6.41 -7.93 -13.07
CA LEU A 99 6.50 -9.36 -13.38
C LEU A 99 5.26 -10.16 -12.97
N PHE A 100 4.42 -9.63 -12.06
CA PHE A 100 3.27 -10.35 -11.52
C PHE A 100 2.02 -9.49 -11.29
N ILE A 101 2.09 -8.17 -11.43
CA ILE A 101 0.92 -7.27 -11.42
C ILE A 101 0.36 -7.16 -12.85
N ALA A 102 -0.95 -7.37 -12.99
CA ALA A 102 -1.66 -7.18 -14.25
C ALA A 102 -2.02 -5.69 -14.47
N PRO A 103 -2.05 -5.20 -15.74
CA PRO A 103 -2.43 -3.81 -16.07
C PRO A 103 -3.88 -3.45 -15.71
#